data_AF-A0A8H9GGS4-F1
#
_entry.id   AF-A0A8H9GGS4-F1
#
_cell.length_a   1.000
_cell.length_b   1.000
_cell.length_c   1.000
_cell.angle_alpha   90.00
_cell.angle_beta   90.00
_cell.angle_gamma   90.00
#
_symmetry.space_group_name_H-M   'P 1'
#
loop_
_entity.id
_entity.type
_entity.pdbx_description
1 polymer ?
#
loop_
_entity_poly.entity_id
_entity_poly.type
_entity_poly.pdbx_seq_one_letter_code
_entity_poly.pdbx_strand_id
1 'polypeptide(L)'
;MAAFGQLYLQGGVWAGEQLVPAEWVAAATSRQVDSGPHDWPEWQQGYGFQFWRSRHGAYRADGAFGQYIVVWPEKDLVVAITSGLANLQSVHDVLWGALLPDDVWDTPVSQHAPQEAGPLELELATPSGKATSPSAPDGVVLDLTANDLGVRSLTLGRSDDGGTELVLTGADSEHRVRFGHGEWTQGVLALGDEPSDVAAAAAWTDESTWRGRVLFLGTPFEWRVVLRFGGEAVRVAVDRNVAFGERRLLHTTGTVRPA
;
A
#
# COMPACT_ATOMS: atom_id res chain seq x y z
N MET A 1 -8.65 12.48 4.49
CA MET A 1 -7.92 13.22 3.44
C MET A 1 -8.87 13.83 2.42
N ALA A 2 -9.65 13.04 1.67
CA ALA A 2 -10.54 13.58 0.62
C ALA A 2 -11.51 14.66 1.13
N ALA A 3 -12.15 14.46 2.30
CA ALA A 3 -13.03 15.47 2.90
C ALA A 3 -12.35 16.84 3.12
N PHE A 4 -11.07 16.85 3.49
CA PHE A 4 -10.31 18.09 3.66
C PHE A 4 -10.05 18.78 2.30
N GLY A 5 -9.69 18.02 1.27
CA GLY A 5 -9.58 18.55 -0.09
C GLY A 5 -10.92 19.09 -0.59
N GLN A 6 -12.03 18.43 -0.26
CA GLN A 6 -13.38 18.83 -0.65
C GLN A 6 -13.80 20.13 0.03
N LEU A 7 -13.47 20.33 1.31
CA LEU A 7 -13.64 21.62 1.99
C LEU A 7 -12.96 22.76 1.21
N TYR A 8 -11.72 22.54 0.76
CA TYR A 8 -10.96 23.54 0.01
C TYR A 8 -11.47 23.73 -1.43
N LEU A 9 -11.93 22.66 -2.09
CA LEU A 9 -12.61 22.74 -3.37
C LEU A 9 -13.90 23.58 -3.28
N GLN A 10 -14.63 23.46 -2.17
CA GLN A 10 -15.86 24.21 -1.87
C GLN A 10 -15.59 25.61 -1.30
N GLY A 11 -14.37 26.14 -1.41
CA GLY A 11 -14.06 27.49 -0.93
C GLY A 11 -14.19 27.64 0.59
N GLY A 12 -14.01 26.55 1.35
CA GLY A 12 -14.07 26.54 2.80
C GLY A 12 -15.46 26.32 3.40
N VAL A 13 -16.46 26.01 2.56
CA VAL A 13 -17.79 25.61 3.01
C VAL A 13 -17.83 24.09 3.22
N TRP A 14 -18.45 23.64 4.31
CA TRP A 14 -18.73 22.22 4.56
C TRP A 14 -20.12 22.06 5.13
N ALA A 15 -20.92 21.16 4.56
CA ALA A 15 -22.31 20.93 4.97
C ALA A 15 -23.16 22.22 5.06
N GLY A 16 -22.88 23.21 4.21
CA GLY A 16 -23.58 24.50 4.17
C GLY A 16 -23.05 25.57 5.13
N GLU A 17 -22.05 25.27 5.95
CA GLU A 17 -21.43 26.21 6.89
C GLU A 17 -20.03 26.65 6.40
N GLN A 18 -19.73 27.95 6.50
CA GLN A 18 -18.40 28.48 6.17
C GLN A 18 -17.43 28.20 7.34
N LEU A 19 -16.61 27.16 7.21
CA LEU A 19 -15.62 26.80 8.24
C LEU A 19 -14.29 27.53 8.07
N VAL A 20 -13.91 27.85 6.84
CA VAL A 20 -12.69 28.62 6.50
C VAL A 20 -13.07 29.75 5.56
N PRO A 21 -12.71 31.02 5.80
CA PRO A 21 -13.11 32.12 4.90
C PRO A 21 -12.71 31.88 3.44
N ALA A 22 -13.59 32.19 2.50
CA ALA A 22 -13.34 31.93 1.07
C ALA A 22 -12.11 32.69 0.55
N GLU A 23 -11.91 33.93 1.02
CA GLU A 23 -10.73 34.73 0.70
C GLU A 23 -9.43 34.10 1.23
N TRP A 24 -9.50 33.40 2.37
CA TRP A 24 -8.36 32.66 2.90
C TRP A 24 -8.04 31.47 2.00
N VAL A 25 -9.05 30.70 1.60
CA VAL A 25 -8.85 29.56 0.68
C VAL A 25 -8.24 30.02 -0.64
N ALA A 26 -8.74 31.12 -1.22
CA ALA A 26 -8.19 31.69 -2.45
C ALA A 26 -6.73 32.15 -2.29
N ALA A 27 -6.41 32.81 -1.17
CA ALA A 27 -5.04 33.24 -0.88
C ALA A 27 -4.10 32.04 -0.63
N ALA A 28 -4.54 31.06 0.16
CA ALA A 28 -3.75 29.88 0.53
C ALA A 28 -3.42 29.00 -0.66
N THR A 29 -4.31 28.90 -1.62
CA THR A 29 -4.16 27.98 -2.75
C THR A 29 -3.57 28.65 -3.99
N SER A 30 -3.28 29.96 -3.94
CA SER A 30 -2.64 30.72 -5.03
C SER A 30 -1.12 30.80 -4.86
N ARG A 31 -0.41 31.14 -5.94
CA ARG A 31 1.06 31.31 -5.91
C ARG A 31 1.41 32.58 -5.14
N GLN A 32 1.92 32.41 -3.92
CA GLN A 32 2.43 33.50 -3.08
C GLN A 32 3.94 33.69 -3.28
N VAL A 33 4.66 32.58 -3.43
CA VAL A 33 6.12 32.57 -3.62
C VAL A 33 6.53 31.53 -4.66
N ASP A 34 7.72 31.74 -5.23
CA ASP A 34 8.39 30.73 -6.02
C ASP A 34 8.91 29.58 -5.15
N SER A 35 8.79 28.36 -5.66
CA SER A 35 9.33 27.16 -5.03
C SER A 35 10.82 26.93 -5.34
N GLY A 36 11.42 27.79 -6.17
CA GLY A 36 12.82 27.69 -6.59
C GLY A 36 13.05 26.70 -7.74
N PRO A 37 14.29 26.64 -8.27
CA PRO A 37 14.65 25.70 -9.32
C PRO A 37 14.61 24.26 -8.78
N HIS A 38 13.96 23.37 -9.53
CA HIS A 38 13.83 21.96 -9.16
C HIS A 38 13.72 21.11 -10.43
N ASP A 39 14.33 19.93 -10.46
CA ASP A 39 14.31 19.07 -11.66
C ASP A 39 12.91 18.49 -11.96
N TRP A 40 12.09 18.36 -10.93
CA TRP A 40 10.73 17.87 -11.05
C TRP A 40 9.72 18.98 -11.35
N PRO A 41 8.92 18.86 -12.43
CA PRO A 41 8.04 19.94 -12.89
C PRO A 41 6.94 20.28 -11.88
N GLU A 42 6.43 19.32 -11.10
CA GLU A 42 5.41 19.61 -10.07
C GLU A 42 5.90 20.51 -8.95
N TRP A 43 7.21 20.54 -8.73
CA TRP A 43 7.85 21.30 -7.67
C TRP A 43 8.27 22.70 -8.13
N GLN A 44 8.04 23.04 -9.41
CA GLN A 44 8.33 24.35 -9.99
C GLN A 44 7.10 25.27 -10.05
N GLN A 45 5.93 24.82 -9.58
CA GLN A 45 4.66 25.51 -9.81
C GLN A 45 4.42 26.67 -8.81
N GLY A 46 5.28 26.81 -7.80
CA GLY A 46 5.14 27.79 -6.72
C GLY A 46 4.36 27.26 -5.52
N TYR A 47 4.23 28.12 -4.53
CA TYR A 47 3.72 27.74 -3.21
C TYR A 47 2.91 28.88 -2.58
N GLY A 48 1.89 28.53 -1.81
CA GLY A 48 1.03 29.45 -1.07
C GLY A 48 0.74 28.90 0.32
N PHE A 49 1.10 29.63 1.37
CA PHE A 49 0.92 29.24 2.78
C PHE A 49 1.35 27.80 3.11
N GLN A 50 0.43 26.82 3.04
CA GLN A 50 0.66 25.39 3.33
C GLN A 50 0.29 24.48 2.14
N PHE A 51 0.19 25.05 0.93
CA PHE A 51 -0.21 24.38 -0.29
C PHE A 51 0.84 24.58 -1.39
N TRP A 52 1.17 23.49 -2.07
CA TRP A 52 1.90 23.53 -3.31
C TRP A 52 0.94 23.82 -4.45
N ARG A 53 1.35 24.70 -5.36
CA ARG A 53 0.71 24.74 -6.68
C ARG A 53 1.09 23.47 -7.44
N SER A 54 0.23 23.07 -8.35
CA SER A 54 0.44 21.90 -9.20
C SER A 54 0.22 22.30 -10.65
N ARG A 55 0.63 21.43 -11.58
CA ARG A 55 0.37 21.65 -13.00
C ARG A 55 -1.13 21.70 -13.26
N HIS A 56 -1.51 22.19 -14.44
CA HIS A 56 -2.90 22.20 -14.92
C HIS A 56 -3.88 23.01 -14.05
N GLY A 57 -3.37 24.01 -13.31
CA GLY A 57 -4.20 24.88 -12.48
C GLY A 57 -4.63 24.26 -11.15
N ALA A 58 -4.26 23.01 -10.88
CA ALA A 58 -4.48 22.34 -9.61
C ALA A 58 -3.57 22.88 -8.49
N TYR A 59 -3.88 22.49 -7.26
CA TYR A 59 -3.03 22.69 -6.10
C TYR A 59 -3.10 21.46 -5.19
N ARG A 60 -2.17 21.33 -4.26
CA ARG A 60 -2.08 20.15 -3.42
C ARG A 60 -1.52 20.42 -2.03
N ALA A 61 -1.92 19.58 -1.09
CA ALA A 61 -1.24 19.41 0.18
C ALA A 61 -0.35 18.17 0.12
N ASP A 62 0.88 18.30 0.59
CA ASP A 62 1.92 17.28 0.48
C ASP A 62 2.25 16.73 1.87
N GLY A 63 2.31 15.40 1.98
CA GLY A 63 2.89 14.67 3.10
C GLY A 63 4.11 13.89 2.65
N ALA A 64 4.97 13.54 3.61
CA ALA A 64 6.19 12.79 3.34
C ALA A 64 5.88 11.46 2.60
N PHE A 65 6.79 11.07 1.70
CA PHE A 65 6.68 9.83 0.90
C PHE A 65 5.52 9.78 -0.09
N GLY A 66 4.99 10.95 -0.48
CA GLY A 66 4.02 11.07 -1.55
C GLY A 66 2.58 10.93 -1.08
N GLN A 67 2.28 11.35 0.15
CA GLN A 67 0.88 11.56 0.52
C GLN A 67 0.41 12.83 -0.16
N TYR A 68 -0.70 12.78 -0.90
CA TYR A 68 -1.23 13.95 -1.58
C TYR A 68 -2.71 14.13 -1.35
N ILE A 69 -3.11 15.38 -1.22
CA ILE A 69 -4.48 15.81 -1.49
C ILE A 69 -4.38 16.76 -2.66
N VAL A 70 -4.74 16.31 -3.86
CA VAL A 70 -4.74 17.13 -5.07
C VAL A 70 -6.16 17.65 -5.28
N VAL A 71 -6.30 18.96 -5.44
CA VAL A 71 -7.56 19.62 -5.75
C VAL A 71 -7.44 20.27 -7.11
N TRP A 72 -8.37 19.93 -8.01
CA TRP A 72 -8.43 20.47 -9.36
C TRP A 72 -9.77 21.20 -9.56
N PRO A 73 -9.83 22.51 -9.26
CA PRO A 73 -11.09 23.26 -9.25
C PRO A 73 -11.82 23.27 -10.59
N GLU A 74 -11.07 23.40 -11.70
CA GLU A 74 -11.64 23.42 -13.05
C GLU A 74 -12.41 22.13 -13.40
N LYS A 75 -12.05 21.01 -12.77
CA LYS A 75 -12.65 19.70 -12.99
C LYS A 75 -13.56 19.25 -11.83
N ASP A 76 -13.81 20.11 -10.84
CA ASP A 76 -14.55 19.79 -9.62
C ASP A 76 -14.08 18.48 -8.96
N LEU A 77 -12.75 18.28 -8.90
CA LEU A 77 -12.13 17.01 -8.49
C LEU A 77 -11.24 17.17 -7.27
N VAL A 78 -11.34 16.19 -6.35
CA VAL A 78 -10.36 15.94 -5.30
C VAL A 78 -9.83 14.52 -5.42
N VAL A 79 -8.51 14.38 -5.37
CA VAL A 79 -7.84 13.07 -5.31
C VAL A 79 -7.01 13.00 -4.03
N ALA A 80 -7.33 12.03 -3.18
CA ALA A 80 -6.53 11.71 -2.00
C ALA A 80 -5.67 10.47 -2.30
N ILE A 81 -4.36 10.61 -2.10
CA ILE A 81 -3.38 9.57 -2.38
C ILE A 81 -2.59 9.28 -1.11
N THR A 82 -2.62 8.03 -0.68
CA THR A 82 -1.73 7.51 0.36
C THR A 82 -0.66 6.65 -0.33
N SER A 83 0.62 6.97 -0.17
CA SER A 83 1.70 6.25 -0.86
C SER A 83 2.96 6.11 -0.01
N GLY A 84 3.97 5.41 -0.53
CA GLY A 84 5.25 5.26 0.16
C GLY A 84 6.36 5.22 -0.88
N LEU A 85 6.76 6.36 -1.43
CA LEU A 85 7.69 6.36 -2.55
C LEU A 85 8.84 7.35 -2.33
N ALA A 86 10.02 6.99 -2.83
CA ALA A 86 11.17 7.89 -2.87
C ALA A 86 11.07 8.89 -4.04
N ASN A 87 10.53 8.46 -5.18
CA ASN A 87 10.28 9.32 -6.33
C ASN A 87 8.87 9.94 -6.22
N LEU A 88 8.80 11.12 -5.61
CA LEU A 88 7.55 11.85 -5.36
C LEU A 88 6.86 12.29 -6.67
N GLN A 89 7.64 12.68 -7.69
CA GLN A 89 7.10 13.11 -8.99
C GLN A 89 6.34 11.98 -9.72
N SER A 90 6.78 10.72 -9.55
CA SER A 90 6.16 9.59 -10.26
C SER A 90 4.67 9.41 -9.95
N VAL A 91 4.22 9.78 -8.74
CA VAL A 91 2.80 9.74 -8.37
C VAL A 91 1.99 10.70 -9.23
N HIS A 92 2.50 11.91 -9.45
CA HIS A 92 1.85 12.90 -10.29
C HIS A 92 1.87 12.51 -11.77
N ASP A 93 2.94 11.86 -12.24
CA ASP A 93 3.00 11.41 -13.64
C ASP A 93 1.93 10.35 -13.92
N VAL A 94 1.68 9.43 -12.98
CA VAL A 94 0.57 8.47 -13.06
C VAL A 94 -0.77 9.20 -12.98
N LEU A 95 -0.94 10.11 -12.03
CA LEU A 95 -2.17 10.88 -11.84
C LEU A 95 -2.56 11.62 -13.13
N TRP A 96 -1.63 12.38 -13.71
CA TRP A 96 -1.90 13.14 -14.92
C TRP A 96 -2.00 12.27 -16.15
N GLY A 97 -1.24 11.17 -16.25
CA GLY A 97 -1.43 10.19 -17.31
C GLY A 97 -2.84 9.61 -17.33
N ALA A 98 -3.46 9.43 -16.16
CA ALA A 98 -4.83 8.94 -16.03
C ALA A 98 -5.90 10.02 -16.23
N LEU A 99 -5.62 11.28 -15.88
CA LEU A 99 -6.63 12.35 -15.86
C LEU A 99 -6.55 13.35 -17.01
N LEU A 100 -5.45 13.40 -17.79
CA LEU A 100 -5.32 14.35 -18.89
C LEU A 100 -5.98 13.96 -20.22
N PRO A 101 -6.15 12.67 -20.59
CA PRO A 101 -6.83 12.33 -21.85
C PRO A 101 -8.25 12.92 -21.89
N ASP A 102 -8.61 13.57 -23.01
CA ASP A 102 -9.87 14.34 -23.14
C ASP A 102 -11.12 13.45 -23.01
N ASP A 103 -11.03 12.21 -23.50
CA ASP A 103 -12.11 11.21 -23.49
C ASP A 103 -12.56 10.82 -22.06
N VAL A 104 -11.69 11.00 -21.07
CA VAL A 104 -11.99 10.80 -19.65
C VAL A 104 -13.07 11.77 -19.16
N TRP A 105 -13.12 13.00 -19.72
CA TRP A 105 -14.03 14.06 -19.28
C TRP A 105 -15.23 14.25 -20.20
N ASP A 106 -15.12 13.83 -21.46
CA ASP A 106 -16.18 13.99 -22.47
C ASP A 106 -17.32 12.99 -22.33
N THR A 107 -17.14 11.96 -21.50
CA THR A 107 -18.14 10.93 -21.26
C THR A 107 -19.15 11.38 -20.20
N PRO A 108 -20.45 11.51 -20.50
CA PRO A 108 -21.45 11.93 -19.53
C PRO A 108 -21.48 10.96 -18.34
N VAL A 109 -21.44 11.51 -17.12
CA VAL A 109 -21.50 10.73 -15.87
C VAL A 109 -22.71 9.78 -15.85
N SER A 110 -23.83 10.16 -16.50
CA SER A 110 -25.03 9.33 -16.64
C SER A 110 -24.85 8.02 -17.42
N GLN A 111 -23.75 7.84 -18.17
CA GLN A 111 -23.45 6.61 -18.89
C GLN A 111 -22.62 5.61 -18.06
N HIS A 112 -22.00 6.06 -16.96
CA HIS A 112 -21.15 5.24 -16.07
C HIS A 112 -21.54 5.28 -14.59
N ALA A 113 -22.42 6.21 -14.19
CA ALA A 113 -22.89 6.30 -12.84
C ALA A 113 -23.77 5.08 -12.55
N PRO A 114 -23.40 4.20 -11.61
CA PRO A 114 -24.37 3.26 -11.07
C PRO A 114 -25.57 4.07 -10.58
N GLN A 115 -26.77 3.53 -10.79
CA GLN A 115 -28.06 4.17 -10.47
C GLN A 115 -28.16 4.61 -8.99
N GLU A 116 -27.27 4.08 -8.15
CA GLU A 116 -26.84 4.62 -6.86
C GLU A 116 -25.31 4.70 -6.88
N ALA A 117 -24.73 5.88 -6.64
CA ALA A 117 -23.28 6.06 -6.49
C ALA A 117 -22.81 5.44 -5.16
N GLY A 118 -22.84 4.12 -5.06
CA GLY A 118 -22.18 3.35 -4.01
C GLY A 118 -20.66 3.40 -4.16
N PRO A 119 -19.91 3.06 -3.10
CA PRO A 119 -18.47 2.91 -3.21
C PRO A 119 -18.15 1.88 -4.31
N LEU A 120 -17.16 2.19 -5.17
CA LEU A 120 -16.60 1.20 -6.08
C LEU A 120 -16.10 0.02 -5.25
N GLU A 121 -16.68 -1.16 -5.45
CA GLU A 121 -16.18 -2.41 -4.86
C GLU A 121 -14.90 -2.83 -5.59
N LEU A 122 -13.79 -2.22 -5.19
CA LEU A 122 -12.47 -2.59 -5.65
C LEU A 122 -11.87 -3.60 -4.67
N GLU A 123 -11.55 -4.78 -5.17
CA GLU A 123 -10.87 -5.82 -4.41
C GLU A 123 -9.37 -5.86 -4.75
N LEU A 124 -8.55 -6.01 -3.72
CA LEU A 124 -7.12 -6.28 -3.92
C LEU A 124 -6.94 -7.76 -4.30
N ALA A 125 -6.25 -8.03 -5.40
CA ALA A 125 -5.99 -9.40 -5.83
C ALA A 125 -5.16 -10.18 -4.78
N THR A 126 -5.60 -11.37 -4.43
CA THR A 126 -4.83 -12.32 -3.61
C THR A 126 -3.79 -13.05 -4.46
N PRO A 127 -2.73 -13.64 -3.86
CA PRO A 127 -1.83 -14.52 -4.60
C PRO A 127 -2.59 -15.68 -5.26
N SER A 128 -2.44 -15.84 -6.57
CA SER A 128 -3.09 -16.93 -7.32
C SER A 128 -2.30 -18.23 -7.20
N GLY A 129 -3.00 -19.35 -6.99
CA GLY A 129 -2.37 -20.67 -6.89
C GLY A 129 -3.19 -21.67 -6.07
N LYS A 130 -2.56 -22.78 -5.70
CA LYS A 130 -3.18 -23.85 -4.89
C LYS A 130 -3.04 -23.55 -3.39
N ALA A 131 -3.96 -24.07 -2.58
CA ALA A 131 -3.85 -24.03 -1.12
C ALA A 131 -2.74 -24.97 -0.60
N THR A 132 -2.36 -25.99 -1.37
CA THR A 132 -1.46 -27.05 -0.94
C THR A 132 -0.39 -27.37 -1.98
N SER A 133 0.66 -28.04 -1.52
CA SER A 133 1.76 -28.52 -2.35
C SER A 133 2.36 -29.82 -1.81
N PRO A 134 2.87 -30.71 -2.67
CA PRO A 134 3.67 -31.87 -2.25
C PRO A 134 4.92 -31.51 -1.43
N SER A 135 5.42 -30.27 -1.55
CA SER A 135 6.58 -29.80 -0.77
C SER A 135 6.28 -29.59 0.72
N ALA A 136 5.01 -29.48 1.11
CA ALA A 136 4.57 -29.32 2.50
C ALA A 136 3.09 -29.75 2.65
N PRO A 137 2.78 -31.05 2.53
CA PRO A 137 1.39 -31.53 2.45
C PRO A 137 0.59 -31.26 3.73
N ASP A 138 1.24 -31.43 4.89
CA ASP A 138 0.64 -31.32 6.22
C ASP A 138 1.22 -30.13 7.03
N GLY A 139 1.95 -29.24 6.34
CA GLY A 139 2.77 -28.22 6.96
C GLY A 139 4.24 -28.64 7.10
N VAL A 140 5.08 -27.68 7.49
CA VAL A 140 6.54 -27.86 7.52
C VAL A 140 7.18 -26.88 8.50
N VAL A 141 8.28 -27.30 9.13
CA VAL A 141 9.17 -26.43 9.90
C VAL A 141 10.46 -26.22 9.11
N LEU A 142 10.85 -24.96 8.96
CA LEU A 142 12.07 -24.55 8.27
C LEU A 142 13.08 -24.10 9.32
N ASP A 143 14.18 -24.83 9.49
CA ASP A 143 15.32 -24.34 10.28
C ASP A 143 16.15 -23.39 9.44
N LEU A 144 16.27 -22.14 9.88
CA LEU A 144 16.92 -21.11 9.11
C LEU A 144 18.39 -20.99 9.49
N THR A 145 19.23 -20.71 8.48
CA THR A 145 20.60 -20.27 8.72
C THR A 145 20.60 -18.94 9.47
N ALA A 146 21.64 -18.72 10.29
CA ALA A 146 21.80 -17.49 11.06
C ALA A 146 21.61 -16.24 10.18
N ASN A 147 20.84 -15.29 10.68
CA ASN A 147 20.43 -14.09 9.96
C ASN A 147 20.31 -12.91 10.92
N ASP A 148 20.34 -11.71 10.37
CA ASP A 148 20.41 -10.45 11.13
C ASP A 148 19.15 -10.16 11.95
N LEU A 149 18.02 -10.81 11.63
CA LEU A 149 16.77 -10.71 12.39
C LEU A 149 16.70 -11.70 13.55
N GLY A 150 17.69 -12.60 13.70
CA GLY A 150 17.70 -13.61 14.76
C GLY A 150 16.59 -14.66 14.66
N VAL A 151 15.92 -14.79 13.51
CA VAL A 151 14.87 -15.79 13.29
C VAL A 151 15.52 -17.16 13.15
N ARG A 152 15.17 -18.10 14.02
CA ARG A 152 15.75 -19.44 14.06
C ARG A 152 14.95 -20.42 13.21
N SER A 153 13.63 -20.34 13.27
CA SER A 153 12.76 -21.20 12.49
C SER A 153 11.52 -20.48 11.97
N LEU A 154 10.97 -21.03 10.90
CA LEU A 154 9.71 -20.61 10.31
C LEU A 154 8.82 -21.84 10.13
N THR A 155 7.63 -21.83 10.71
CA THR A 155 6.65 -22.91 10.55
C THR A 155 5.56 -22.49 9.59
N LEU A 156 5.28 -23.32 8.58
CA LEU A 156 4.06 -23.27 7.77
C LEU A 156 3.09 -24.32 8.30
N GLY A 157 2.15 -23.90 9.13
CA GLY A 157 1.01 -24.71 9.56
C GLY A 157 -0.12 -24.65 8.53
N ARG A 158 -0.87 -25.73 8.42
CA ARG A 158 -2.05 -25.81 7.55
C ARG A 158 -3.33 -25.70 8.38
N SER A 159 -4.27 -24.90 7.91
CA SER A 159 -5.61 -24.79 8.50
C SER A 159 -6.64 -25.58 7.71
N ASP A 160 -7.72 -25.98 8.39
CA ASP A 160 -8.80 -26.81 7.82
C ASP A 160 -9.55 -26.11 6.68
N ASP A 161 -9.61 -24.79 6.71
CA ASP A 161 -10.21 -23.94 5.67
C ASP A 161 -9.30 -23.70 4.46
N GLY A 162 -8.12 -24.35 4.42
CA GLY A 162 -7.14 -24.16 3.34
C GLY A 162 -6.19 -22.97 3.56
N GLY A 163 -6.37 -22.21 4.65
CA GLY A 163 -5.43 -21.17 5.05
C GLY A 163 -4.07 -21.71 5.53
N THR A 164 -3.11 -20.81 5.66
CA THR A 164 -1.76 -21.11 6.18
C THR A 164 -1.51 -20.30 7.46
N GLU A 165 -1.06 -20.94 8.53
CA GLU A 165 -0.52 -20.25 9.70
C GLU A 165 1.00 -20.17 9.57
N LEU A 166 1.54 -18.97 9.47
CA LEU A 166 2.98 -18.72 9.49
C LEU A 166 3.40 -18.37 10.90
N VAL A 167 4.36 -19.10 11.45
CA VAL A 167 4.98 -18.79 12.75
C VAL A 167 6.47 -18.51 12.55
N LEU A 168 6.94 -17.35 12.98
CA LEU A 168 8.35 -16.97 13.02
C LEU A 168 8.84 -17.08 14.46
N THR A 169 9.85 -17.92 14.70
CA THR A 169 10.39 -18.17 16.04
C THR A 169 11.83 -17.67 16.12
N GLY A 170 12.08 -16.71 17.02
CA GLY A 170 13.38 -16.18 17.38
C GLY A 170 13.99 -16.87 18.61
N ALA A 171 14.92 -16.19 19.29
CA ALA A 171 15.50 -16.68 20.54
C ALA A 171 14.50 -16.61 21.70
N ASP A 172 13.85 -15.45 21.85
CA ASP A 172 12.92 -15.13 22.94
C ASP A 172 11.62 -14.51 22.41
N SER A 173 11.32 -14.71 21.12
CA SER A 173 10.13 -14.15 20.47
C SER A 173 9.46 -15.18 19.55
N GLU A 174 8.14 -15.06 19.44
CA GLU A 174 7.33 -15.81 18.50
C GLU A 174 6.30 -14.86 17.88
N HIS A 175 6.21 -14.86 16.55
CA HIS A 175 5.29 -14.01 15.80
C HIS A 175 4.45 -14.85 14.86
N ARG A 176 3.15 -14.59 14.82
CA ARG A 176 2.18 -15.39 14.06
C ARG A 176 1.42 -14.52 13.07
N VAL A 177 1.19 -15.06 11.87
CA VAL A 177 0.30 -14.46 10.87
C VAL A 177 -0.52 -15.57 10.22
N ARG A 178 -1.84 -15.37 10.18
CA ARG A 178 -2.77 -16.24 9.44
C ARG A 178 -2.98 -15.69 8.04
N PHE A 179 -2.74 -16.53 7.03
CA PHE A 179 -2.95 -16.22 5.62
C PHE A 179 -4.18 -16.97 5.10
N GLY A 180 -5.12 -16.26 4.47
CA GLY A 180 -6.21 -16.85 3.71
C GLY A 180 -5.75 -17.42 2.37
N HIS A 181 -6.56 -18.28 1.76
CA HIS A 181 -6.38 -18.77 0.38
C HIS A 181 -7.53 -18.27 -0.49
N GLY A 182 -7.23 -17.56 -1.57
CA GLY A 182 -8.25 -16.92 -2.42
C GLY A 182 -8.89 -15.68 -1.80
N GLU A 183 -8.84 -15.51 -0.48
CA GLU A 183 -9.37 -14.39 0.27
C GLU A 183 -8.35 -13.75 1.22
N TRP A 184 -8.61 -12.53 1.67
CA TRP A 184 -7.80 -11.83 2.67
C TRP A 184 -8.28 -12.18 4.07
N THR A 185 -7.37 -12.67 4.92
CA THR A 185 -7.65 -12.86 6.34
C THR A 185 -7.13 -11.67 7.13
N GLN A 186 -8.01 -10.98 7.86
CA GLN A 186 -7.60 -9.92 8.78
C GLN A 186 -7.04 -10.51 10.08
N GLY A 187 -6.07 -9.82 10.67
CA GLY A 187 -5.47 -10.21 11.94
C GLY A 187 -4.58 -9.10 12.49
N VAL A 188 -3.89 -9.39 13.58
CA VAL A 188 -2.94 -8.48 14.22
C VAL A 188 -1.55 -9.10 14.17
N LEU A 189 -0.58 -8.33 13.69
CA LEU A 189 0.81 -8.71 13.65
C LEU A 189 1.61 -7.92 14.67
N ALA A 190 2.00 -8.59 15.76
CA ALA A 190 2.85 -8.01 16.80
C ALA A 190 4.32 -8.19 16.45
N LEU A 191 4.84 -7.38 15.52
CA LEU A 191 6.26 -7.33 15.15
C LEU A 191 6.81 -5.92 15.44
N GLY A 192 7.73 -5.81 16.39
CA GLY A 192 8.27 -4.53 16.87
C GLY A 192 7.58 -4.03 18.14
N ASP A 193 7.60 -2.71 18.35
CA ASP A 193 7.13 -2.09 19.60
C ASP A 193 5.61 -2.08 19.74
N GLU A 194 4.88 -1.94 18.62
CA GLU A 194 3.41 -1.82 18.61
C GLU A 194 2.78 -2.82 17.62
N PRO A 195 1.69 -3.52 18.00
CA PRO A 195 0.96 -4.38 17.08
C PRO A 195 0.36 -3.60 15.91
N SER A 196 0.36 -4.21 14.73
CA SER A 196 -0.25 -3.63 13.53
C SER A 196 -1.44 -4.47 13.04
N ASP A 197 -2.53 -3.82 12.67
CA ASP A 197 -3.62 -4.48 11.95
C ASP A 197 -3.16 -4.85 10.54
N VAL A 198 -3.38 -6.10 10.16
CA VAL A 198 -2.94 -6.64 8.88
C VAL A 198 -4.05 -7.42 8.17
N ALA A 199 -3.93 -7.53 6.85
CA ALA A 199 -4.66 -8.49 6.04
C ALA A 199 -3.66 -9.35 5.27
N ALA A 200 -3.80 -10.68 5.33
CA ALA A 200 -2.83 -11.60 4.75
C ALA A 200 -3.49 -12.69 3.91
N ALA A 201 -2.86 -13.00 2.78
CA ALA A 201 -3.30 -14.03 1.84
C ALA A 201 -2.10 -14.71 1.19
N ALA A 202 -2.21 -16.01 0.93
CA ALA A 202 -1.13 -16.81 0.35
C ALA A 202 -1.63 -17.89 -0.61
N ALA A 203 -0.72 -18.34 -1.46
CA ALA A 203 -0.93 -19.50 -2.30
C ALA A 203 0.39 -20.15 -2.71
N TRP A 204 0.32 -21.43 -3.06
CA TRP A 204 1.35 -22.12 -3.81
C TRP A 204 1.24 -21.77 -5.28
N THR A 205 2.21 -21.01 -5.81
CA THR A 205 2.22 -20.60 -7.22
C THR A 205 2.67 -21.73 -8.15
N ASP A 206 3.38 -22.71 -7.60
CA ASP A 206 3.79 -23.97 -8.22
C ASP A 206 4.06 -25.02 -7.12
N GLU A 207 4.50 -26.22 -7.50
CA GLU A 207 4.75 -27.34 -6.57
C GLU A 207 5.90 -27.08 -5.58
N SER A 208 6.67 -26.01 -5.75
CA SER A 208 7.87 -25.73 -4.94
C SER A 208 7.93 -24.30 -4.42
N THR A 209 6.93 -23.46 -4.71
CA THR A 209 6.96 -22.05 -4.34
C THR A 209 5.69 -21.64 -3.61
N TRP A 210 5.84 -21.25 -2.35
CA TRP A 210 4.79 -20.59 -1.57
C TRP A 210 4.99 -19.09 -1.58
N ARG A 211 3.92 -18.33 -1.81
CA ARG A 211 3.93 -16.86 -1.78
C ARG A 211 2.84 -16.34 -0.86
N GLY A 212 3.23 -15.55 0.12
CA GLY A 212 2.34 -14.81 1.01
C GLY A 212 2.48 -13.30 0.81
N ARG A 213 1.37 -12.59 0.98
CA ARG A 213 1.32 -11.13 1.09
C ARG A 213 0.72 -10.76 2.44
N VAL A 214 1.31 -9.77 3.10
CA VAL A 214 0.79 -9.16 4.33
C VAL A 214 0.65 -7.67 4.07
N LEU A 215 -0.57 -7.17 4.10
CA LEU A 215 -0.91 -5.76 3.95
C LEU A 215 -1.08 -5.14 5.33
N PHE A 216 -0.47 -3.99 5.58
CA PHE A 216 -0.62 -3.25 6.83
C PHE A 216 -1.77 -2.26 6.68
N LEU A 217 -2.88 -2.54 7.36
CA LEU A 217 -4.13 -1.80 7.19
C LEU A 217 -3.97 -0.33 7.61
N GLY A 218 -4.64 0.56 6.87
CA GLY A 218 -4.48 2.01 7.05
C GLY A 218 -3.18 2.60 6.51
N THR A 219 -2.30 1.77 5.92
CA THR A 219 -1.02 2.21 5.35
C THR A 219 -0.84 1.69 3.92
N PRO A 220 0.11 2.22 3.14
CA PRO A 220 0.45 1.69 1.83
C PRO A 220 1.48 0.55 1.91
N PHE A 221 1.81 0.04 3.10
CA PHE A 221 2.89 -0.93 3.27
C PHE A 221 2.43 -2.37 3.07
N GLU A 222 3.28 -3.13 2.39
CA GLU A 222 3.09 -4.55 2.13
C GLU A 222 4.39 -5.29 2.36
N TRP A 223 4.30 -6.46 2.99
CA TRP A 223 5.35 -7.46 2.97
C TRP A 223 4.99 -8.61 2.04
N ARG A 224 5.99 -9.09 1.31
CA ARG A 224 5.92 -10.25 0.44
C ARG A 224 6.85 -11.31 0.97
N VAL A 225 6.30 -12.48 1.25
CA VAL A 225 7.04 -13.66 1.70
C VAL A 225 7.07 -14.66 0.57
N VAL A 226 8.26 -15.13 0.21
CA VAL A 226 8.46 -16.14 -0.83
C VAL A 226 9.34 -17.24 -0.27
N LEU A 227 8.82 -18.47 -0.29
CA LEU A 227 9.54 -19.67 0.12
C LEU A 227 9.70 -20.55 -1.12
N ARG A 228 10.94 -20.94 -1.43
CA ARG A 228 11.26 -21.81 -2.56
C ARG A 228 11.92 -23.09 -2.05
N PHE A 229 11.25 -24.21 -2.25
CA PHE A 229 11.65 -25.54 -1.81
C PHE A 229 12.50 -26.24 -2.89
N GLY A 230 13.51 -26.97 -2.46
CA GLY A 230 14.43 -27.72 -3.32
C GLY A 230 14.91 -28.99 -2.63
N GLY A 231 13.99 -29.94 -2.42
CA GLY A 231 14.23 -31.12 -1.60
C GLY A 231 14.30 -30.74 -0.13
N GLU A 232 15.40 -31.09 0.54
CA GLU A 232 15.63 -30.75 1.95
C GLU A 232 16.02 -29.28 2.18
N ALA A 233 16.33 -28.53 1.11
CA ALA A 233 16.71 -27.12 1.21
C ALA A 233 15.53 -26.19 0.92
N VAL A 234 15.53 -25.02 1.57
CA VAL A 234 14.58 -23.94 1.30
C VAL A 234 15.31 -22.60 1.19
N ARG A 235 14.84 -21.74 0.29
CA ARG A 235 15.20 -20.32 0.25
C ARG A 235 14.05 -19.49 0.75
N VAL A 236 14.32 -18.61 1.70
CA VAL A 236 13.35 -17.70 2.32
C VAL A 236 13.67 -16.29 1.89
N ALA A 237 12.68 -15.59 1.35
CA ALA A 237 12.77 -14.17 1.03
C ALA A 237 11.56 -13.43 1.58
N VAL A 238 11.81 -12.43 2.42
CA VAL A 238 10.83 -11.47 2.92
C VAL A 238 11.26 -10.09 2.45
N ASP A 239 10.40 -9.43 1.68
CA ASP A 239 10.63 -8.10 1.13
C ASP A 239 9.47 -7.18 1.47
N ARG A 240 9.77 -5.90 1.73
CA ARG A 240 8.78 -4.83 1.82
C ARG A 240 8.65 -4.09 0.50
N ASN A 241 7.46 -3.61 0.18
CA ASN A 241 7.26 -2.80 -1.04
C ASN A 241 8.04 -1.48 -0.98
N VAL A 242 8.20 -0.90 0.21
CA VAL A 242 8.80 0.42 0.48
C VAL A 242 9.69 0.35 1.71
N ALA A 243 10.83 1.05 1.70
CA ALA A 243 11.72 1.20 2.85
C ALA A 243 12.58 2.46 2.73
N PHE A 244 13.05 2.99 3.88
CA PHE A 244 14.24 3.83 3.90
C PHE A 244 15.47 2.93 3.78
N GLY A 245 16.02 2.79 2.57
CA GLY A 245 17.15 1.89 2.29
C GLY A 245 16.69 0.54 1.73
N GLU A 246 17.26 -0.55 2.22
CA GLU A 246 17.00 -1.88 1.65
C GLU A 246 15.56 -2.36 1.91
N ARG A 247 14.90 -2.72 0.80
CA ARG A 247 13.58 -3.36 0.82
C ARG A 247 13.63 -4.83 1.23
N ARG A 248 14.81 -5.43 1.25
CA ARG A 248 15.04 -6.77 1.79
C ARG A 248 14.89 -6.72 3.31
N LEU A 249 13.96 -7.51 3.85
CA LEU A 249 13.83 -7.70 5.29
C LEU A 249 14.60 -8.94 5.75
N LEU A 250 14.38 -10.07 5.09
CA LEU A 250 15.04 -11.34 5.42
C LEU A 250 15.27 -12.16 4.15
N HIS A 251 16.52 -12.34 3.75
CA HIS A 251 16.86 -13.35 2.74
C HIS A 251 17.83 -14.34 3.38
N THR A 252 17.40 -15.59 3.51
CA THR A 252 18.17 -16.64 4.15
C THR A 252 17.89 -17.98 3.48
N THR A 253 18.66 -18.99 3.85
CA THR A 253 18.43 -20.38 3.47
C THR A 253 18.06 -21.20 4.70
N GLY A 254 17.57 -22.40 4.50
CA GLY A 254 17.28 -23.30 5.59
C GLY A 254 17.11 -24.73 5.15
N THR A 255 16.84 -25.58 6.13
CA THR A 255 16.50 -26.99 5.91
C THR A 255 15.05 -27.26 6.30
N VAL A 256 14.40 -28.10 5.51
CA VAL A 256 13.01 -28.51 5.65
C VAL A 256 12.95 -29.69 6.63
N ARG A 257 12.12 -29.58 7.66
CA ARG A 257 11.75 -30.69 8.55
C ARG A 257 10.23 -30.86 8.59
N PRO A 258 9.73 -32.11 8.73
CA PRO A 258 8.32 -32.33 9.04
C PRO A 258 7.89 -31.54 10.28
N ALA A 259 6.66 -31.02 10.24
CA ALA A 259 6.04 -30.31 11.36
C ALA A 259 5.66 -31.25 12.51
#